data_AF-A0A920JAP5-F1
#
_entry.id   AF-A0A920JAP5-F1
#
_cell.length_a   1.000
_cell.length_b   1.000
_cell.length_c   1.000
_cell.angle_alpha   90.00
_cell.angle_beta   90.00
_cell.angle_gamma   90.00
#
_symmetry.space_group_name_H-M   'P 1'
#
loop_
_entity.id
_entity.type
_entity.pdbx_description
1 polymer ?
#
loop_
_entity_poly.entity_id
_entity_poly.type
_entity_poly.pdbx_seq_one_letter_code
_entity_poly.pdbx_strand_id
1 'polypeptide(L)' 'MASSLDQERIEFESHAGQMSLEQLTESLKANEKLIQLFELQKGAIPQVLEMMQTVLKQELEKKQSLN' A
#
# COMPACT_ATOMS: atom_id res chain seq x y z
N MET A 1 -14.02 -18.39 5.21
CA MET A 1 -13.38 -17.66 6.32
C MET A 1 -12.40 -16.70 5.69
N ALA A 2 -12.57 -15.39 5.86
CA ALA A 2 -11.60 -14.41 5.38
C ALA A 2 -10.30 -14.60 6.19
N SER A 3 -9.16 -14.58 5.52
CA SER A 3 -7.86 -14.63 6.20
C SER A 3 -7.65 -13.33 6.99
N SER A 4 -6.79 -13.32 8.01
CA SER A 4 -6.45 -12.09 8.74
C SER A 4 -5.93 -11.00 7.80
N LEU A 5 -5.21 -11.39 6.75
CA LEU A 5 -4.70 -10.50 5.71
C LEU A 5 -5.83 -9.86 4.88
N ASP A 6 -6.94 -10.56 4.66
CA ASP A 6 -8.09 -9.99 3.95
C ASP A 6 -8.75 -8.88 4.78
N GLN A 7 -8.81 -9.05 6.10
CA GLN A 7 -9.34 -8.01 6.98
C GLN A 7 -8.41 -6.78 7.03
N GLU A 8 -7.10 -7.01 7.16
CA GLU A 8 -6.10 -5.92 7.10
C GLU A 8 -6.17 -5.16 5.77
N ARG A 9 -6.36 -5.88 4.65
CA ARG A 9 -6.56 -5.27 3.33
C ARG A 9 -7.78 -4.36 3.32
N ILE A 10 -8.94 -4.85 3.77
CA ILE A 10 -10.19 -4.08 3.74
C ILE A 10 -10.08 -2.81 4.60
N GLU A 11 -9.49 -2.92 5.79
CA GLU A 11 -9.27 -1.78 6.69
C GLU A 11 -8.32 -0.76 6.04
N PHE A 12 -7.25 -1.24 5.41
CA PHE A 12 -6.29 -0.36 4.74
C PHE A 12 -6.86 0.29 3.47
N GLU A 13 -7.65 -0.42 2.66
CA GLU A 13 -8.37 0.13 1.51
C GLU A 13 -9.33 1.25 1.92
N SER A 14 -10.07 1.05 3.01
CA SER A 14 -10.96 2.07 3.57
C SER A 14 -10.19 3.34 3.95
N HIS A 15 -9.03 3.19 4.59
CA HIS A 15 -8.19 4.31 4.99
C HIS A 15 -7.53 5.00 3.78
N ALA A 16 -6.96 4.24 2.85
CA ALA A 16 -6.33 4.75 1.63
C ALA A 16 -7.32 5.56 0.78
N GLY A 17 -8.59 5.12 0.68
CA GLY A 17 -9.65 5.84 -0.03
C GLY A 17 -9.88 7.27 0.49
N GLN A 18 -9.62 7.51 1.78
CA GLN A 18 -9.80 8.81 2.43
C GLN A 18 -8.56 9.72 2.32
N MET A 19 -7.41 9.19 1.90
CA MET A 19 -6.17 9.98 1.78
C MET A 19 -6.24 11.00 0.63
N SER A 20 -5.53 12.11 0.79
CA SER A 20 -5.25 13.04 -0.31
C SER A 20 -4.27 12.43 -1.33
N LEU A 21 -4.18 13.03 -2.52
CA LEU A 21 -3.21 12.60 -3.53
C LEU A 21 -1.76 12.67 -3.01
N GLU A 22 -1.44 13.74 -2.27
CA GLU A 22 -0.13 13.93 -1.63
C GLU A 22 0.14 12.83 -0.60
N GLN A 23 -0.81 12.56 0.28
CA GLN A 23 -0.69 11.51 1.31
C GLN A 23 -0.51 10.12 0.70
N LEU A 24 -1.23 9.79 -0.38
CA LEU A 24 -1.06 8.53 -1.11
C LEU A 24 0.34 8.42 -1.72
N THR A 25 0.81 9.51 -2.33
CA THR A 25 2.13 9.56 -2.97
C THR A 25 3.25 9.39 -1.94
N GLU A 26 3.17 10.10 -0.81
CA GLU A 26 4.13 9.98 0.29
C GLU A 26 4.11 8.57 0.92
N SER A 27 2.91 8.02 1.15
CA SER A 27 2.74 6.69 1.72
C SER A 27 3.28 5.60 0.80
N LEU A 28 3.05 5.72 -0.51
CA LEU A 28 3.60 4.80 -1.51
C LEU A 28 5.12 4.84 -1.52
N LYS A 29 5.71 6.04 -1.52
CA LYS A 29 7.16 6.23 -1.46
C LYS A 29 7.77 5.66 -0.18
N ALA A 30 7.09 5.79 0.96
CA ALA A 30 7.54 5.19 2.21
C ALA A 30 7.48 3.66 2.16
N ASN A 31 6.39 3.09 1.62
CA ASN A 31 6.23 1.65 1.46
C ASN A 31 7.30 1.05 0.51
N GLU A 32 7.58 1.71 -0.62
CA GLU A 32 8.63 1.30 -1.57
C GLU A 32 10.02 1.29 -0.91
N LYS A 33 10.33 2.29 -0.08
CA LYS A 33 11.60 2.31 0.68
C LYS A 33 11.71 1.13 1.65
N LEU A 34 10.62 0.79 2.34
CA LEU A 34 10.61 -0.36 3.25
C LEU A 34 10.87 -1.65 2.48
N ILE A 35 10.20 -1.86 1.34
CA ILE A 35 10.42 -3.03 0.47
C ILE A 35 11.88 -3.11 0.02
N GLN A 36 12.46 -2.00 -0.46
CA GLN A 36 13.87 -1.95 -0.87
C GLN A 36 14.82 -2.30 0.28
N LEU A 37 14.53 -1.91 1.52
CA LEU A 37 15.34 -2.29 2.69
C LEU A 37 15.33 -3.81 2.92
N PHE A 38 14.18 -4.48 2.74
CA PHE A 38 14.09 -5.94 2.82
C PHE A 38 14.88 -6.62 1.70
N GLU A 39 14.77 -6.12 0.46
CA GLU A 39 15.52 -6.64 -0.68
C GLU A 39 17.04 -6.52 -0.47
N LEU A 40 17.51 -5.36 0.00
CA LEU A 40 18.93 -5.11 0.30
C LEU A 40 19.45 -6.04 1.39
N GLN A 41 18.63 -6.35 2.39
CA GLN A 41 18.95 -7.28 3.47
C GLN A 41 18.81 -8.75 3.05
N LYS A 42 18.43 -9.03 1.79
CA LYS A 42 18.10 -10.37 1.26
C LYS A 42 17.02 -11.07 2.10
N GLY A 43 16.14 -10.29 2.73
CA GLY A 43 14.99 -10.79 3.47
C GLY A 43 13.82 -11.09 2.53
N ALA A 44 12.92 -11.97 2.97
CA ALA A 44 11.62 -12.09 2.33
C ALA A 44 10.81 -10.81 2.60
N ILE A 45 10.21 -10.25 1.56
CA ILE A 45 9.34 -9.08 1.69
C ILE A 45 8.07 -9.52 2.43
N PRO A 46 7.69 -8.85 3.53
CA PRO A 46 6.43 -9.13 4.21
C PRO A 46 5.23 -8.93 3.28
N GLN A 47 4.32 -9.91 3.22
CA GLN A 47 3.10 -9.85 2.38
C GLN A 47 2.25 -8.61 2.64
N VAL A 48 2.25 -8.10 3.88
CA VAL A 48 1.56 -6.86 4.25
C VAL A 48 2.11 -5.65 3.50
N LEU A 49 3.42 -5.59 3.24
CA LEU A 49 4.02 -4.49 2.48
C LEU A 49 3.63 -4.56 1.01
N GLU A 50 3.59 -5.75 0.42
CA GLU A 50 3.13 -5.96 -0.96
C GLU A 50 1.64 -5.61 -1.12
N MET A 51 0.82 -6.01 -0.15
CA MET A 51 -0.60 -5.66 -0.09
C MET A 51 -0.77 -4.14 -0.01
N MET A 52 -0.09 -3.47 0.92
CA MET A 52 -0.15 -2.01 1.04
C MET A 52 0.29 -1.32 -0.25
N GLN A 53 1.38 -1.78 -0.89
CA GLN A 53 1.85 -1.22 -2.15
C GLN A 53 0.77 -1.30 -3.24
N THR A 54 0.10 -2.45 -3.34
CA THR A 54 -0.97 -2.69 -4.31
C THR A 54 -2.13 -1.72 -4.10
N VAL A 55 -2.61 -1.61 -2.86
CA VAL A 55 -3.74 -0.74 -2.51
C VAL A 55 -3.40 0.73 -2.77
N LEU A 56 -2.21 1.18 -2.36
CA LEU A 56 -1.76 2.56 -2.57
C LEU A 56 -1.65 2.93 -4.05
N LYS A 57 -1.12 2.03 -4.89
CA LYS A 57 -1.04 2.23 -6.35
C LYS A 57 -2.44 2.33 -6.97
N GLN A 58 -3.34 1.42 -6.62
CA GLN A 58 -4.71 1.40 -7.13
C GLN A 58 -5.48 2.68 -6.77
N GLU A 59 -5.40 3.14 -5.51
CA GLU A 59 -6.12 4.33 -5.10
C GLU A 59 -5.49 5.61 -5.67
N LEU A 60 -4.17 5.64 -5.88
CA LEU A 60 -3.49 6.74 -6.55
C LEU A 60 -3.94 6.86 -8.01
N GLU A 61 -3.94 5.76 -8.77
CA GLU A 61 -4.43 5.72 -10.16
C GLU A 61 -5.89 6.16 -10.26
N LYS A 62 -6.73 5.70 -9.33
CA LYS A 62 -8.15 6.08 -9.25
C LYS A 62 -8.33 7.58 -9.00
N LYS A 63 -7.57 8.19 -8.09
CA LYS A 63 -7.67 9.65 -7.86
C LYS A 63 -7.08 10.47 -9.01
N GLN A 64 -6.03 9.99 -9.68
CA GLN A 64 -5.46 10.66 -10.84
C GLN A 64 -6.37 10.61 -12.06
N SER A 65 -7.12 9.52 -12.25
CA SER A 65 -8.08 9.38 -13.36
C SER A 65 -9.39 10.17 -13.17
N LEU A 66 -9.67 10.63 -11.95
CA LEU A 66 -10.82 11.48 -11.62
C LEU A 66 -10.52 12.99 -11.71
N ASN A 67 -9.25 13.38 -11.86
CA ASN A 67 -8.79 14.76 -12.06
C ASN A 67 -8.52 15.04 -13.53
#